data_AF-A0A357YI32-F1
#
_entry.id   AF-A0A357YI32-F1
#
_cell.length_a   1.000
_cell.length_b   1.000
_cell.length_c   1.000
_cell.angle_alpha   90.00
_cell.angle_beta   90.00
_cell.angle_gamma   90.00
#
_symmetry.space_group_name_H-M   'P 1'
#
loop_
_entity.id
_entity.type
_entity.pdbx_description
1 polymer ?
#
loop_
_entity_poly.entity_id
_entity_poly.type
_entity_poly.pdbx_seq_one_letter_code
_entity_poly.pdbx_strand_id
1 'polypeptide(L)' 'IRETVSLPLLKKGDRIVVHEVGAYNMTQWMQFITLRPNVVMIDTTGKVHLIRRQETVDTIVEQESFPDHLKEFKL' A
#
# COMPACT_ATOMS: atom_id res chain seq x y z
N ILE A 1 -10.62 25.15 -2.76
CA ILE A 1 -10.60 23.67 -2.81
C ILE A 1 -12.03 23.20 -2.53
N ARG A 2 -12.57 22.21 -3.25
CA ARG A 2 -13.94 21.70 -2.98
C ARG A 2 -13.89 20.81 -1.75
N GLU A 3 -14.80 21.02 -0.80
CA GLU A 3 -14.87 20.21 0.43
C GLU A 3 -15.48 18.83 0.19
N THR A 4 -16.27 18.66 -0.87
CA THR A 4 -16.96 17.42 -1.20
C THR A 4 -16.87 17.08 -2.68
N VAL A 5 -16.99 15.78 -2.98
CA VAL A 5 -17.10 15.26 -4.34
C VAL A 5 -18.40 14.47 -4.47
N SER A 6 -19.12 14.67 -5.57
CA SER A 6 -20.29 13.88 -5.91
C SER A 6 -19.84 12.66 -6.72
N LEU A 7 -20.21 11.47 -6.26
CA LEU A 7 -19.94 10.21 -6.94
C LEU A 7 -21.26 9.60 -7.44
N PRO A 8 -21.23 8.85 -8.55
CA PRO A 8 -22.38 8.06 -8.97
C PRO A 8 -22.70 6.98 -7.92
N LEU A 9 -23.88 6.35 -8.01
CA LEU A 9 -24.24 5.25 -7.13
C LEU A 9 -23.25 4.08 -7.32
N LEU A 10 -22.51 3.74 -6.26
CA LEU A 10 -21.53 2.66 -6.27
C LEU A 10 -22.09 1.37 -5.67
N LYS A 11 -21.60 0.24 -6.17
CA LYS A 11 -21.87 -1.10 -5.67
C LYS A 11 -20.59 -1.75 -5.16
N LYS A 12 -20.74 -2.79 -4.34
CA LYS A 12 -19.61 -3.61 -3.91
C LYS A 12 -18.88 -4.18 -5.13
N GLY A 13 -17.58 -3.94 -5.20
CA GLY A 13 -16.72 -4.41 -6.29
C GLY A 13 -16.41 -3.33 -7.35
N ASP A 14 -17.10 -2.19 -7.32
CA ASP A 14 -16.78 -1.07 -8.20
C ASP A 14 -15.39 -0.50 -7.87
N ARG A 15 -14.66 -0.10 -8.91
CA ARG A 15 -13.32 0.48 -8.78
C ARG A 15 -13.40 1.99 -8.86
N ILE A 16 -12.66 2.66 -7.98
CA ILE A 16 -12.54 4.12 -7.93
C ILE A 16 -11.10 4.50 -8.22
N VAL A 17 -10.89 5.61 -8.93
CA VAL A 17 -9.57 6.21 -9.15
C VAL A 17 -9.52 7.54 -8.40
N VAL A 18 -8.49 7.70 -7.58
CA VAL A 18 -8.14 8.99 -6.98
C VAL A 18 -7.01 9.58 -7.80
N HIS A 19 -7.22 10.77 -8.36
CA HIS A 19 -6.24 11.45 -9.21
C HIS A 19 -5.23 12.25 -8.39
N GLU A 20 -4.14 12.65 -9.04
CA GLU A 20 -3.14 13.58 -8.47
C GLU A 20 -2.39 13.05 -7.23
N VAL A 21 -2.27 11.72 -7.11
CA VAL A 21 -1.57 11.04 -6.00
C VAL A 21 -0.07 10.81 -6.27
N GLY A 22 0.49 11.41 -7.33
CA GLY A 22 1.86 11.15 -7.77
C GLY A 22 2.94 11.75 -6.86
N ALA A 23 2.63 12.84 -6.16
CA ALA A 23 3.54 13.52 -5.25
C ALA A 23 2.99 13.49 -3.81
N TYR A 24 3.88 13.29 -2.83
CA TYR A 24 3.57 13.33 -1.40
C TYR A 24 2.47 12.39 -0.90
N ASN A 25 2.07 11.38 -1.68
CA ASN A 25 1.11 10.37 -1.26
C ASN A 25 1.85 9.09 -0.84
N MET A 26 2.43 8.37 -1.81
CA MET A 26 3.11 7.10 -1.56
C MET A 26 4.29 7.22 -0.58
N THR A 27 4.98 8.36 -0.61
CA THR A 27 6.12 8.66 0.28
C THR A 27 5.71 8.89 1.73
N GLN A 28 4.42 9.14 2.00
CA GLN A 28 3.87 9.38 3.34
C GLN A 28 2.98 8.21 3.82
N TRP A 29 2.97 7.08 3.11
CA TRP A 29 2.19 5.91 3.49
C TRP A 29 2.62 5.33 4.84
N MET A 30 1.63 5.01 5.68
CA MET A 30 1.77 4.19 6.88
C MET A 30 0.95 2.91 6.75
N GLN A 31 1.41 1.81 7.37
CA GLN A 31 0.70 0.52 7.38
C GLN A 31 -0.37 0.48 8.49
N PHE A 32 -1.37 1.34 8.41
CA PHE A 32 -2.50 1.31 9.35
C PHE A 32 -3.56 0.34 8.83
N ILE A 33 -3.70 -0.82 9.49
CA ILE A 33 -4.64 -1.92 9.17
C ILE A 33 -4.27 -2.70 7.89
N THR A 34 -3.74 -2.05 6.86
CA THR A 34 -3.36 -2.69 5.59
C THR A 34 -1.88 -2.46 5.25
N LEU A 35 -1.30 -3.43 4.53
CA LEU A 35 0.07 -3.36 4.02
C LEU A 35 0.13 -2.54 2.72
N ARG A 36 1.28 -1.91 2.43
CA ARG A 36 1.42 -1.07 1.23
C ARG A 36 1.29 -1.92 -0.04
N PRO A 37 0.43 -1.56 -1.00
CA PRO A 37 0.20 -2.36 -2.20
C PRO A 37 1.31 -2.19 -3.25
N ASN A 38 1.19 -2.94 -4.35
CA ASN A 38 2.04 -2.79 -5.52
C ASN A 38 1.95 -1.37 -6.10
N VAL A 39 3.08 -0.83 -6.59
CA VAL A 39 3.11 0.37 -7.43
C VAL A 39 3.60 -0.04 -8.81
N VAL A 40 2.85 0.37 -9.83
CA VAL A 40 3.14 0.07 -11.23
C VAL A 40 3.41 1.34 -12.02
N MET A 41 4.23 1.23 -13.05
CA MET A 41 4.45 2.24 -14.07
C MET A 41 3.86 1.74 -15.39
N ILE A 42 3.14 2.60 -16.10
CA ILE A 42 2.74 2.36 -17.49
C ILE A 42 3.72 3.18 -18.34
N ASP A 43 4.51 2.52 -19.18
CA ASP A 43 5.52 3.20 -19.99
C ASP A 43 4.92 3.90 -21.23
N THR A 44 5.78 4.53 -22.02
CA THR A 44 5.38 5.26 -23.24
C THR A 44 4.81 4.37 -24.34
N THR A 45 4.96 3.04 -24.24
CA THR A 45 4.37 2.05 -25.16
C THR A 45 3.08 1.43 -24.62
N GLY A 46 2.65 1.83 -23.41
CA GLY A 46 1.49 1.27 -22.73
C GLY A 46 1.78 -0.02 -21.96
N LYS A 47 3.05 -0.45 -21.88
CA LYS A 47 3.42 -1.66 -21.13
C LYS A 47 3.45 -1.37 -19.63
N VAL A 48 2.87 -2.28 -18.86
CA VAL A 48 2.83 -2.20 -17.39
C VAL A 48 4.08 -2.83 -16.79
N HIS A 49 4.71 -2.12 -15.87
CA HIS A 49 5.90 -2.55 -15.13
C HIS A 49 5.65 -2.45 -13.64
N LEU A 50 5.93 -3.52 -12.89
CA LEU A 50 5.91 -3.48 -11.44
C LEU A 50 7.18 -2.80 -10.93
N ILE A 51 7.06 -1.60 -10.36
CA ILE A 51 8.20 -0.80 -9.88
C ILE A 51 8.37 -0.84 -8.36
N ARG A 52 7.33 -1.27 -7.63
CA ARG A 52 7.41 -1.58 -6.21
C ARG A 52 6.47 -2.73 -5.89
N ARG A 53 7.00 -3.79 -5.28
CA ARG A 53 6.19 -4.92 -4.81
C ARG A 53 5.38 -4.51 -3.57
N GLN A 54 4.20 -5.09 -3.43
CA GLN A 54 3.40 -5.01 -2.22
C GLN A 54 4.17 -5.57 -1.04
N GLU A 55 3.87 -5.06 0.14
CA GLU A 55 4.45 -5.53 1.38
C GLU A 55 3.73 -6.80 1.87
N THR A 56 4.49 -7.62 2.59
CA THR A 56 4.01 -8.73 3.39
C THR A 56 4.32 -8.46 4.86
N VAL A 57 3.77 -9.27 5.76
CA VAL A 57 4.13 -9.18 7.19
C VAL A 57 5.64 -9.33 7.36
N ASP A 58 6.25 -10.27 6.64
CA ASP A 58 7.70 -10.49 6.66
C ASP A 58 8.49 -9.21 6.34
N THR A 59 8.08 -8.45 5.31
CA THR A 59 8.76 -7.18 4.95
C THR A 59 8.67 -6.10 6.03
N ILE A 60 7.68 -6.18 6.92
CA ILE A 60 7.52 -5.24 8.04
C ILE A 60 8.41 -5.66 9.22
N VAL A 61 8.42 -6.95 9.53
CA VAL A 61 9.12 -7.49 10.70
C VAL A 61 10.58 -7.85 10.40
N GLU A 62 11.04 -7.74 9.15
CA GLU A 62 12.41 -8.11 8.74
C GLU A 62 13.50 -7.38 9.52
N GLN A 63 13.22 -6.17 10.00
CA GLN A 63 14.15 -5.37 10.79
C GLN A 63 13.99 -5.55 12.31
N GLU A 64 13.06 -6.41 12.75
CA GLU A 64 12.90 -6.72 14.17
C GLU A 64 13.98 -7.71 14.62
N SER A 65 14.52 -7.50 15.82
CA SER A 65 15.47 -8.41 16.44
C SER A 65 14.97 -8.78 17.83
N PHE A 66 14.75 -10.08 18.03
CA PHE A 66 14.27 -10.62 19.30
C PHE A 66 15.45 -11.05 20.19
N PRO A 67 15.50 -10.61 21.46
CA PRO A 67 16.44 -11.14 22.44
C PRO A 67 16.33 -12.67 22.57
N ASP A 68 17.45 -13.36 22.73
CA ASP A 68 17.49 -14.84 22.72
C ASP A 68 16.55 -15.48 23.75
N HIS A 69 16.46 -14.89 24.95
CA HIS A 69 15.61 -15.38 26.02
C HIS A 69 14.10 -15.23 25.76
N LEU A 70 13.69 -14.55 24.68
CA LEU A 70 12.30 -14.37 24.27
C LEU A 70 11.92 -15.21 23.03
N LYS A 71 12.88 -15.96 22.45
CA LYS A 71 12.64 -16.76 21.24
C LYS A 71 11.82 -18.03 21.51
N GLU A 72 11.81 -18.51 22.75
CA GLU A 72 11.05 -19.69 23.16
C GLU A 72 10.01 -19.30 24.20
N PHE A 73 8.75 -19.62 23.93
CA PHE A 73 7.66 -19.51 24.89
C PHE A 73 7.02 -20.89 25.07
N LYS A 74 6.98 -21.38 26.32
CA LYS A 74 6.23 -22.60 26.67
C LYS A 74 4.93 -22.19 27.36
N LEU A 75 3.81 -22.58 26.77
CA LEU A 75 2.45 -22.49 27.34
C LEU A 75 2.25 -23.57 28.41
#